data_AF-A0A7Y5U4I6-F1
#
_entry.id   AF-A0A7Y5U4I6-F1
#
_cell.length_a   1.000
_cell.length_b   1.000
_cell.length_c   1.000
_cell.angle_alpha   90.00
_cell.angle_beta   90.00
_cell.angle_gamma   90.00
#
_symmetry.space_group_name_H-M   'P 1'
#
loop_
_entity.id
_entity.type
_entity.pdbx_description
1 polymer ?
#
loop_
_entity_poly.entity_id
_entity_poly.type
_entity_poly.pdbx_seq_one_letter_code
_entity_poly.pdbx_strand_id
1 'polypeptide(L)'
;MSLADLTWVDAAPLLNASAVVVIPLGAGAVEHGPHLKLNANERLARYLTSRVQEASAVVVAPLLTYHFYQAYLDYPGTASLTAGTARDLTIDAVRSLARSGPRRFYVLNTGAPTTVPLARAAERLRDEGILLGYTDMDAAVPRIPALQQRAVTTAHADEVETSMLLYVDPLAVDMTKAVREYGRGSGPMTRRPGATGFYSASGVSGDATLATREKGRALVEGLVQYVIDDIEKVRAAPLPGVQASAPAFRDAIPEVRPSVAMTDGGCTPQDDRAIRAIGPRFGAAWSQMRADLIASLFAESGDMRHPDGAIERGRDIIRENRRELFTRHEYRGSVHALSLNDIRCVAHDVALADGKWELRNVGGEQLAATRRPYTGWCTLILRRVGQQWEIEAWRYTVDPPPNTSAPPTILKRPGWPGGPGGH
;
A
#
# COMPACT_ATOMS: atom_id res chain seq x y z
N MET A 1 -12.45 -22.16 -15.01
CA MET A 1 -11.83 -21.14 -15.92
C MET A 1 -11.07 -20.14 -15.08
N SER A 2 -9.94 -19.62 -15.57
CA SER A 2 -9.10 -18.62 -14.88
C SER A 2 -9.40 -17.22 -15.41
N LEU A 3 -9.64 -16.26 -14.51
CA LEU A 3 -9.92 -14.87 -14.87
C LEU A 3 -8.74 -14.19 -15.57
N ALA A 4 -7.50 -14.63 -15.29
CA ALA A 4 -6.31 -14.05 -15.89
C ALA A 4 -6.21 -14.31 -17.41
N ASP A 5 -6.92 -15.32 -17.91
CA ASP A 5 -6.89 -15.76 -19.31
C ASP A 5 -8.10 -15.28 -20.12
N LEU A 6 -8.96 -14.46 -19.52
CA LEU A 6 -10.21 -13.98 -20.10
C LEU A 6 -10.17 -12.48 -20.34
N THR A 7 -10.88 -12.01 -21.38
CA THR A 7 -11.21 -10.58 -21.47
C THR A 7 -12.25 -10.23 -20.39
N TRP A 8 -12.36 -8.96 -20.01
CA TRP A 8 -13.38 -8.55 -19.04
C TRP A 8 -14.81 -8.84 -19.55
N VAL A 9 -15.02 -8.85 -20.88
CA VAL A 9 -16.30 -9.18 -21.52
C VAL A 9 -16.64 -10.66 -21.31
N ASP A 10 -15.67 -11.55 -21.48
CA ASP A 10 -15.85 -12.99 -21.26
C ASP A 10 -15.97 -13.35 -19.77
N ALA A 11 -15.32 -12.58 -18.89
CA ALA A 11 -15.40 -12.76 -17.45
C ALA A 11 -16.75 -12.33 -16.84
N ALA A 12 -17.37 -11.29 -17.39
CA ALA A 12 -18.62 -10.72 -16.88
C ALA A 12 -19.75 -11.74 -16.65
N PRO A 13 -20.12 -12.63 -17.61
CA PRO A 13 -21.19 -13.61 -17.40
C PRO A 13 -20.86 -14.67 -16.34
N LEU A 14 -19.56 -14.92 -16.08
CA LEU A 14 -19.10 -15.89 -15.08
C LEU A 14 -19.17 -15.35 -13.66
N LEU A 15 -19.05 -14.02 -13.48
CA LEU A 15 -19.04 -13.36 -12.18
C LEU A 15 -20.46 -12.98 -11.73
N ASN A 16 -21.34 -13.96 -11.58
CA ASN A 16 -22.71 -13.74 -11.12
C ASN A 16 -22.93 -14.22 -9.67
N ALA A 17 -24.14 -14.04 -9.12
CA ALA A 17 -24.43 -14.33 -7.71
C ALA A 17 -24.35 -15.82 -7.31
N SER A 18 -24.43 -16.75 -8.28
CA SER A 18 -24.28 -18.18 -8.02
C SER A 18 -22.84 -18.67 -8.17
N ALA A 19 -21.94 -17.82 -8.67
CA ALA A 19 -20.54 -18.16 -8.86
C ALA A 19 -19.84 -18.37 -7.51
N VAL A 20 -19.02 -19.41 -7.45
CA VAL A 20 -18.01 -19.60 -6.41
C VAL A 20 -16.67 -19.22 -7.01
N VAL A 21 -16.03 -18.21 -6.41
CA VAL A 21 -14.73 -17.70 -6.85
C VAL A 21 -13.64 -18.31 -5.97
N VAL A 22 -12.75 -19.09 -6.58
CA VAL A 22 -11.58 -19.66 -5.92
C VAL A 22 -10.39 -18.72 -6.10
N ILE A 23 -9.74 -18.32 -5.01
CA ILE A 23 -8.54 -17.50 -5.00
C ILE A 23 -7.37 -18.38 -4.57
N PRO A 24 -6.46 -18.77 -5.48
CA PRO A 24 -5.27 -19.54 -5.11
C PRO A 24 -4.36 -18.68 -4.23
N LEU A 25 -3.85 -19.27 -3.15
CA LEU A 25 -2.88 -18.63 -2.27
C LEU A 25 -1.70 -19.57 -2.06
N GLY A 26 -0.54 -19.17 -2.55
CA GLY A 26 0.72 -19.88 -2.37
C GLY A 26 1.89 -18.93 -2.49
N ALA A 27 2.76 -18.93 -1.49
CA ALA A 27 3.88 -18.00 -1.43
C ALA A 27 4.79 -18.10 -2.66
N GLY A 28 5.09 -16.95 -3.26
CA GLY A 28 6.06 -16.86 -4.37
C GLY A 28 7.51 -17.00 -3.91
N ALA A 29 7.81 -16.69 -2.63
CA ALA A 29 9.13 -16.90 -2.06
C ALA A 29 9.09 -17.02 -0.52
N VAL A 30 9.20 -18.24 -0.01
CA VAL A 30 9.33 -18.59 1.42
C VAL A 30 10.32 -19.74 1.54
N GLU A 31 11.18 -19.69 2.56
CA GLU A 31 12.11 -20.76 2.86
C GLU A 31 11.42 -22.12 3.07
N HIS A 32 11.98 -23.19 2.49
CA HIS A 32 11.52 -24.58 2.66
C HIS A 32 12.73 -25.55 2.70
N GLY A 33 13.69 -25.25 3.57
CA GLY A 33 14.93 -25.98 3.69
C GLY A 33 15.86 -25.82 2.49
N PRO A 34 16.99 -26.55 2.48
CA PRO A 34 17.98 -26.50 1.43
C PRO A 34 17.58 -27.24 0.13
N HIS A 35 16.55 -28.10 0.18
CA HIS A 35 16.17 -29.00 -0.91
C HIS A 35 14.98 -28.53 -1.74
N LEU A 36 14.13 -27.63 -1.24
CA LEU A 36 13.00 -27.08 -1.99
C LEU A 36 13.28 -25.65 -2.49
N LYS A 37 12.74 -25.32 -3.66
CA LYS A 37 12.75 -23.95 -4.17
C LYS A 37 11.84 -23.04 -3.32
N LEU A 38 12.20 -21.76 -3.22
CA LEU A 38 11.44 -20.76 -2.44
C LEU A 38 9.96 -20.63 -2.87
N ASN A 39 9.62 -21.01 -4.11
CA ASN A 39 8.26 -20.95 -4.63
C ASN A 39 7.49 -22.29 -4.56
N ALA A 40 7.87 -23.19 -3.64
CA ALA A 40 7.21 -24.48 -3.45
C ALA A 40 5.69 -24.33 -3.24
N ASN A 41 5.27 -23.39 -2.39
CA ASN A 41 3.86 -23.13 -2.11
C ASN A 41 3.08 -22.61 -3.31
N GLU A 42 3.68 -21.74 -4.12
CA GLU A 42 3.10 -21.28 -5.39
C GLU A 42 2.85 -22.46 -6.35
N ARG A 43 3.83 -23.35 -6.50
CA ARG A 43 3.74 -24.53 -7.38
C ARG A 43 2.62 -25.47 -6.94
N LEU A 44 2.56 -25.77 -5.64
CA LEU A 44 1.50 -26.56 -5.05
C LEU A 44 0.12 -25.90 -5.28
N ALA A 45 0.00 -24.60 -5.03
CA ALA A 45 -1.25 -23.88 -5.22
C ALA A 45 -1.72 -23.92 -6.68
N ARG A 46 -0.83 -23.74 -7.65
CA ARG A 46 -1.15 -23.85 -9.08
C ARG A 46 -1.66 -25.24 -9.46
N TYR A 47 -0.97 -26.28 -8.99
CA TYR A 47 -1.37 -27.67 -9.26
C TYR A 47 -2.74 -27.98 -8.65
N LEU A 48 -2.96 -27.65 -7.38
CA LEU A 48 -4.26 -27.88 -6.72
C LEU A 48 -5.37 -27.10 -7.44
N THR A 49 -5.09 -25.86 -7.86
CA THR A 49 -6.05 -25.02 -8.58
C THR A 49 -6.45 -25.65 -9.93
N SER A 50 -5.50 -26.17 -10.71
CA SER A 50 -5.84 -26.80 -11.99
C SER A 50 -6.73 -28.03 -11.78
N ARG A 51 -6.43 -28.84 -10.77
CA ARG A 51 -7.25 -30.02 -10.41
C ARG A 51 -8.64 -29.65 -9.93
N VAL A 52 -8.77 -28.59 -9.14
CA VAL A 52 -10.07 -28.04 -8.74
C VAL A 52 -10.87 -27.52 -9.93
N GLN A 53 -10.22 -26.85 -10.88
CA GLN A 53 -10.89 -26.36 -12.10
C GLN A 53 -11.39 -27.49 -13.01
N GLU A 54 -10.68 -28.62 -13.06
CA GLU A 54 -11.10 -29.81 -13.79
C GLU A 54 -12.32 -30.48 -13.14
N ALA A 55 -12.42 -30.44 -11.81
CA ALA A 55 -13.40 -31.20 -11.04
C ALA A 55 -14.64 -30.41 -10.59
N SER A 56 -14.55 -29.08 -10.45
CA SER A 56 -15.64 -28.24 -9.96
C SER A 56 -15.87 -27.00 -10.82
N ALA A 57 -17.15 -26.64 -10.99
CA ALA A 57 -17.55 -25.43 -11.68
C ALA A 57 -17.27 -24.20 -10.81
N VAL A 58 -16.06 -23.66 -10.96
CA VAL A 58 -15.57 -22.47 -10.24
C VAL A 58 -14.93 -21.46 -11.20
N VAL A 59 -14.98 -20.20 -10.77
CA VAL A 59 -14.18 -19.11 -11.37
C VAL A 59 -12.90 -18.99 -10.57
N VAL A 60 -11.75 -19.06 -11.22
CA VAL A 60 -10.45 -18.91 -10.53
C VAL A 60 -9.93 -17.49 -10.69
N ALA A 61 -9.67 -16.83 -9.58
CA ALA A 61 -9.01 -15.53 -9.53
C ALA A 61 -7.48 -15.68 -9.66
N PRO A 62 -6.76 -14.58 -9.95
CA PRO A 62 -5.30 -14.59 -9.93
C PRO A 62 -4.73 -15.09 -8.59
N LEU A 63 -3.61 -15.81 -8.67
CA LEU A 63 -2.92 -16.37 -7.51
C LEU A 63 -2.28 -15.26 -6.67
N LEU A 64 -2.48 -15.32 -5.35
CA LEU A 64 -1.81 -14.47 -4.37
C LEU A 64 -0.44 -15.04 -4.02
N THR A 65 0.63 -14.35 -4.44
CA THR A 65 2.02 -14.77 -4.18
C THR A 65 2.63 -14.16 -2.91
N TYR A 66 2.02 -13.11 -2.35
CA TYR A 66 2.44 -12.48 -1.10
C TYR A 66 1.34 -12.62 -0.05
N HIS A 67 1.71 -13.04 1.17
CA HIS A 67 0.80 -13.16 2.31
C HIS A 67 1.60 -13.23 3.62
N PHE A 68 1.01 -13.77 4.68
CA PHE A 68 1.62 -13.82 6.00
C PHE A 68 2.48 -15.07 6.20
N TYR A 69 3.79 -14.86 6.24
CA TYR A 69 4.85 -15.87 6.40
C TYR A 69 5.93 -15.38 7.39
N GLN A 70 5.54 -14.57 8.38
CA GLN A 70 6.45 -13.93 9.35
C GLN A 70 7.33 -14.94 10.10
N ALA A 71 6.85 -16.18 10.25
CA ALA A 71 7.58 -17.25 10.90
C ALA A 71 8.93 -17.56 10.23
N TYR A 72 9.13 -17.23 8.96
CA TYR A 72 10.30 -17.66 8.19
C TYR A 72 11.23 -16.51 7.77
N LEU A 73 11.08 -15.31 8.34
CA LEU A 73 11.82 -14.10 7.94
C LEU A 73 13.32 -14.12 8.27
N ASP A 74 13.77 -14.97 9.19
CA ASP A 74 15.20 -15.11 9.51
C ASP A 74 15.98 -15.84 8.39
N TYR A 75 15.26 -16.44 7.43
CA TYR A 75 15.81 -17.16 6.30
C TYR A 75 15.80 -16.28 5.03
N PRO A 76 16.95 -16.08 4.37
CA PRO A 76 17.04 -15.23 3.19
C PRO A 76 16.14 -15.70 2.04
N GLY A 77 15.48 -14.75 1.39
CA GLY A 77 14.56 -14.99 0.27
C GLY A 77 13.10 -15.11 0.68
N THR A 78 12.79 -15.33 1.96
CA THR A 78 11.41 -15.24 2.46
C THR A 78 10.88 -13.82 2.34
N ALA A 79 9.75 -13.66 1.67
CA ALA A 79 8.97 -12.43 1.65
C ALA A 79 7.64 -12.63 2.38
N SER A 80 7.34 -11.74 3.33
CA SER A 80 6.11 -11.79 4.13
C SER A 80 5.48 -10.41 4.26
N LEU A 81 4.15 -10.38 4.24
CA LEU A 81 3.36 -9.25 4.68
C LEU A 81 3.22 -9.24 6.21
N THR A 82 2.75 -8.12 6.76
CA THR A 82 2.21 -8.10 8.12
C THR A 82 0.85 -8.80 8.16
N ALA A 83 0.39 -9.22 9.33
CA ALA A 83 -0.92 -9.87 9.46
C ALA A 83 -2.07 -8.96 9.01
N GLY A 84 -2.01 -7.66 9.33
CA GLY A 84 -3.00 -6.66 8.92
C GLY A 84 -3.02 -6.49 7.40
N THR A 85 -1.85 -6.30 6.77
CA THR A 85 -1.75 -6.17 5.32
C THR A 85 -2.21 -7.44 4.60
N ALA A 86 -1.90 -8.62 5.12
CA ALA A 86 -2.35 -9.90 4.54
C ALA A 86 -3.87 -10.06 4.62
N ARG A 87 -4.48 -9.68 5.75
CA ARG A 87 -5.95 -9.61 5.92
C ARG A 87 -6.56 -8.65 4.90
N ASP A 88 -6.05 -7.42 4.83
CA ASP A 88 -6.61 -6.36 3.99
C ASP A 88 -6.43 -6.67 2.50
N LEU A 89 -5.31 -7.26 2.10
CA LEU A 89 -5.11 -7.78 0.75
C LEU A 89 -6.22 -8.78 0.36
N THR A 90 -6.51 -9.76 1.24
CA THR A 90 -7.57 -10.74 0.99
C THR A 90 -8.94 -10.07 0.91
N ILE A 91 -9.24 -9.14 1.82
CA ILE A 91 -10.51 -8.39 1.82
C ILE A 91 -10.67 -7.60 0.52
N ASP A 92 -9.65 -6.85 0.10
CA ASP A 92 -9.72 -5.98 -1.07
C ASP A 92 -9.83 -6.77 -2.37
N ALA A 93 -9.12 -7.90 -2.47
CA ALA A 93 -9.25 -8.82 -3.60
C ALA A 93 -10.68 -9.39 -3.70
N VAL A 94 -11.26 -9.82 -2.58
CA VAL A 94 -12.63 -10.36 -2.54
C VAL A 94 -13.65 -9.26 -2.85
N ARG A 95 -13.58 -8.11 -2.19
CA ARG A 95 -14.50 -6.98 -2.42
C ARG A 95 -14.49 -6.54 -3.87
N SER A 96 -13.31 -6.42 -4.47
CA SER A 96 -13.16 -6.00 -5.87
C SER A 96 -13.92 -6.92 -6.82
N LEU A 97 -13.82 -8.23 -6.62
CA LEU A 97 -14.54 -9.22 -7.43
C LEU A 97 -16.04 -9.29 -7.08
N ALA A 98 -16.39 -9.11 -5.80
CA ALA A 98 -17.78 -9.13 -5.34
C ALA A 98 -18.62 -7.99 -5.94
N ARG A 99 -18.00 -6.86 -6.33
CA ARG A 99 -18.69 -5.77 -7.04
C ARG A 99 -19.40 -6.22 -8.32
N SER A 100 -18.89 -7.27 -8.96
CA SER A 100 -19.47 -7.81 -10.21
C SER A 100 -20.62 -8.79 -9.97
N GLY A 101 -20.84 -9.28 -8.75
CA GLY A 101 -21.95 -10.19 -8.45
C GLY A 101 -21.68 -11.30 -7.43
N PRO A 102 -20.51 -11.98 -7.43
CA PRO A 102 -20.29 -13.13 -6.56
C PRO A 102 -20.36 -12.77 -5.08
N ARG A 103 -20.84 -13.71 -4.27
CA ARG A 103 -20.88 -13.59 -2.80
C ARG A 103 -20.27 -14.79 -2.09
N ARG A 104 -19.77 -15.78 -2.86
CA ARG A 104 -19.12 -16.99 -2.36
C ARG A 104 -17.71 -17.04 -2.86
N PHE A 105 -16.77 -17.04 -1.92
CA PHE A 105 -15.35 -17.05 -2.18
C PHE A 105 -14.70 -18.19 -1.41
N TYR A 106 -13.65 -18.77 -1.98
CA TYR A 106 -12.85 -19.79 -1.34
C TYR A 106 -11.36 -19.50 -1.57
N VAL A 107 -10.57 -19.31 -0.52
CA VAL A 107 -9.12 -19.19 -0.66
C VAL A 107 -8.50 -20.59 -0.59
N LEU A 108 -7.97 -21.06 -1.72
CA LEU A 108 -7.19 -22.30 -1.76
C LEU A 108 -5.81 -22.00 -1.18
N ASN A 109 -5.72 -22.16 0.14
CA ASN A 109 -4.53 -21.89 0.92
C ASN A 109 -3.62 -23.13 0.98
N THR A 110 -2.30 -22.91 0.90
CA THR A 110 -1.29 -23.98 0.98
C THR A 110 -0.40 -23.93 2.22
N GLY A 111 -0.55 -22.94 3.11
CA GLY A 111 0.30 -22.83 4.31
C GLY A 111 -0.47 -22.49 5.58
N ALA A 112 -0.11 -23.12 6.70
CA ALA A 112 -0.75 -22.89 8.00
C ALA A 112 -0.62 -21.45 8.54
N PRO A 113 0.50 -20.70 8.37
CA PRO A 113 0.63 -19.36 8.93
C PRO A 113 -0.42 -18.36 8.44
N THR A 114 -0.92 -18.52 7.21
CA THR A 114 -1.88 -17.59 6.58
C THR A 114 -3.29 -17.70 7.17
N THR A 115 -3.61 -18.79 7.87
CA THR A 115 -4.93 -19.12 8.42
C THR A 115 -5.48 -18.00 9.31
N VAL A 116 -4.64 -17.39 10.16
CA VAL A 116 -5.10 -16.33 11.09
C VAL A 116 -5.57 -15.08 10.33
N PRO A 117 -4.77 -14.46 9.43
CA PRO A 117 -5.27 -13.36 8.61
C PRO A 117 -6.49 -13.71 7.74
N LEU A 118 -6.56 -14.94 7.20
CA LEU A 118 -7.71 -15.40 6.40
C LEU A 118 -8.98 -15.51 7.24
N ALA A 119 -8.89 -16.04 8.46
CA ALA A 119 -10.00 -16.09 9.41
C ALA A 119 -10.52 -14.68 9.71
N ARG A 120 -9.62 -13.72 9.96
CA ARG A 120 -9.99 -12.32 10.19
C ARG A 120 -10.63 -11.66 8.96
N ALA A 121 -10.14 -11.99 7.76
CA ALA A 121 -10.75 -11.51 6.51
C ALA A 121 -12.16 -12.08 6.35
N ALA A 122 -12.35 -13.38 6.62
CA ALA A 122 -13.65 -14.04 6.54
C ALA A 122 -14.66 -13.51 7.56
N GLU A 123 -14.24 -13.27 8.81
CA GLU A 123 -15.05 -12.60 9.83
C GLU A 123 -15.55 -11.24 9.33
N ARG A 124 -14.64 -10.43 8.76
CA ARG A 124 -14.99 -9.09 8.30
C ARG A 124 -15.93 -9.10 7.09
N LEU A 125 -15.66 -9.94 6.11
CA LEU A 125 -16.47 -10.04 4.89
C LEU A 125 -17.88 -10.60 5.18
N ARG A 126 -18.03 -11.36 6.26
CA ARG A 126 -19.33 -11.87 6.71
C ARG A 126 -20.32 -10.74 7.00
N ASP A 127 -19.86 -9.66 7.62
CA ASP A 127 -20.71 -8.49 7.94
C ASP A 127 -21.26 -7.82 6.65
N GLU A 128 -20.58 -8.02 5.52
CA GLU A 128 -20.94 -7.50 4.20
C GLU A 128 -21.80 -8.48 3.38
N GLY A 129 -22.24 -9.59 3.98
CA GLY A 129 -23.01 -10.63 3.29
C GLY A 129 -22.17 -11.48 2.32
N ILE A 130 -20.84 -11.48 2.48
CA ILE A 130 -19.91 -12.28 1.67
C ILE A 130 -19.45 -13.48 2.49
N LEU A 131 -19.59 -14.68 1.91
CA LEU A 131 -19.07 -15.91 2.48
C LEU A 131 -17.66 -16.17 1.94
N LEU A 132 -16.68 -16.21 2.82
CA LEU A 132 -15.30 -16.60 2.51
C LEU A 132 -14.92 -17.87 3.27
N GLY A 133 -14.73 -18.98 2.55
CA GLY A 133 -14.06 -20.18 3.06
C GLY A 133 -12.57 -20.18 2.71
N TYR A 134 -11.79 -21.06 3.34
CA TYR A 134 -10.39 -21.27 3.00
C TYR A 134 -9.91 -22.65 3.42
N THR A 135 -8.87 -23.16 2.76
CA THR A 135 -8.23 -24.43 3.16
C THR A 135 -7.47 -24.25 4.48
N ASP A 136 -7.85 -25.03 5.49
CA ASP A 136 -7.08 -25.17 6.73
C ASP A 136 -6.16 -26.40 6.61
N MET A 137 -4.87 -26.16 6.40
CA MET A 137 -3.88 -27.22 6.20
C MET A 137 -3.72 -28.12 7.43
N ASP A 138 -3.84 -27.54 8.64
CA ASP A 138 -3.71 -28.29 9.89
C ASP A 138 -4.92 -29.22 10.11
N ALA A 139 -6.09 -28.88 9.55
CA ALA A 139 -7.27 -29.73 9.55
C ALA A 139 -7.29 -30.75 8.38
N ALA A 140 -6.77 -30.36 7.22
CA ALA A 140 -6.83 -31.15 5.99
C ALA A 140 -5.81 -32.30 5.98
N VAL A 141 -4.53 -32.00 6.25
CA VAL A 141 -3.43 -32.97 6.12
C VAL A 141 -3.61 -34.19 7.02
N PRO A 142 -3.97 -34.06 8.32
CA PRO A 142 -4.14 -35.23 9.20
C PRO A 142 -5.27 -36.19 8.80
N ARG A 143 -6.20 -35.76 7.94
CA ARG A 143 -7.31 -36.59 7.46
C ARG A 143 -6.91 -37.50 6.31
N ILE A 144 -5.71 -37.35 5.74
CA ILE A 144 -5.26 -38.11 4.60
C ILE A 144 -4.50 -39.35 5.10
N PRO A 145 -5.07 -40.56 4.98
CA PRO A 145 -4.46 -41.77 5.51
C PRO A 145 -3.32 -42.24 4.60
N ALA A 146 -2.12 -41.68 4.78
CA ALA A 146 -0.94 -42.11 4.02
C ALA A 146 0.41 -41.81 4.69
N LEU A 147 0.44 -41.26 5.91
CA LEU A 147 1.69 -40.80 6.52
C LEU A 147 1.99 -41.51 7.84
N GLN A 148 3.15 -42.16 7.87
CA GLN A 148 3.83 -42.57 9.10
C GLN A 148 4.90 -41.53 9.44
N GLN A 149 4.47 -40.29 9.69
CA GLN A 149 5.39 -39.25 10.13
C GLN A 149 5.46 -39.24 11.65
N ARG A 150 6.68 -39.05 12.19
CA ARG A 150 6.85 -38.73 13.61
C ARG A 150 6.22 -37.37 13.90
N ALA A 151 5.35 -37.32 14.91
CA ALA A 151 4.79 -36.04 15.38
C ALA A 151 5.90 -35.08 15.81
N VAL A 152 5.82 -33.84 15.32
CA VAL A 152 6.70 -32.72 15.65
C VAL A 152 5.86 -31.55 16.14
N THR A 153 6.45 -30.68 16.97
CA THR A 153 5.74 -29.51 17.53
C THR A 153 5.43 -28.47 16.46
N THR A 154 6.31 -28.34 15.47
CA THR A 154 6.17 -27.48 14.30
C THR A 154 6.68 -28.29 13.10
N ALA A 155 5.83 -28.56 12.12
CA ALA A 155 6.22 -29.18 10.86
C ALA A 155 6.53 -28.09 9.83
N HIS A 156 7.67 -28.19 9.14
CA HIS A 156 8.03 -27.28 8.05
C HIS A 156 9.13 -27.90 7.16
N ALA A 157 8.97 -27.80 5.85
CA ALA A 157 9.85 -28.39 4.84
C ALA A 157 10.15 -29.87 5.08
N ASP A 158 9.19 -30.57 5.66
CA ASP A 158 9.34 -31.90 6.22
C ASP A 158 9.02 -33.00 5.20
N GLU A 159 8.79 -34.22 5.69
CA GLU A 159 8.40 -35.36 4.88
C GLU A 159 7.14 -35.07 4.03
N VAL A 160 6.18 -34.31 4.56
CA VAL A 160 4.88 -34.06 3.93
C VAL A 160 5.03 -33.10 2.76
N GLU A 161 5.55 -31.91 3.02
CA GLU A 161 5.68 -30.86 2.00
C GLU A 161 6.64 -31.31 0.89
N THR A 162 7.73 -31.97 1.27
CA THR A 162 8.69 -32.51 0.31
C THR A 162 8.05 -33.60 -0.55
N SER A 163 7.27 -34.50 0.05
CA SER A 163 6.55 -35.54 -0.71
C SER A 163 5.56 -34.92 -1.69
N MET A 164 4.76 -33.94 -1.25
CA MET A 164 3.82 -33.23 -2.12
C MET A 164 4.54 -32.64 -3.34
N LEU A 165 5.68 -31.98 -3.15
CA LEU A 165 6.44 -31.39 -4.25
C LEU A 165 7.14 -32.42 -5.15
N LEU A 166 7.59 -33.57 -4.62
CA LEU A 166 8.09 -34.68 -5.45
C LEU A 166 7.02 -35.22 -6.41
N TYR A 167 5.75 -35.14 -6.04
CA TYR A 167 4.63 -35.51 -6.91
C TYR A 167 4.26 -34.40 -7.90
N VAL A 168 4.16 -33.16 -7.42
CA VAL A 168 3.67 -31.99 -8.20
C VAL A 168 4.71 -31.48 -9.19
N ASP A 169 5.95 -31.28 -8.74
CA ASP A 169 7.05 -30.76 -9.55
C ASP A 169 8.40 -31.28 -9.00
N PRO A 170 8.82 -32.50 -9.40
CA PRO A 170 10.06 -33.08 -8.90
C PRO A 170 11.30 -32.26 -9.26
N LEU A 171 11.25 -31.39 -10.29
CA LEU A 171 12.36 -30.50 -10.64
C LEU A 171 12.50 -29.31 -9.67
N ALA A 172 11.54 -29.10 -8.79
CA ALA A 172 11.61 -28.15 -7.70
C ALA A 172 12.23 -28.74 -6.41
N VAL A 173 12.59 -30.04 -6.43
CA VAL A 173 13.15 -30.76 -5.29
C VAL A 173 14.53 -31.30 -5.62
N ASP A 174 15.52 -30.96 -4.80
CA ASP A 174 16.85 -31.55 -4.84
C ASP A 174 17.05 -32.44 -3.61
N MET A 175 16.64 -33.71 -3.73
CA MET A 175 16.71 -34.67 -2.61
C MET A 175 18.13 -34.93 -2.11
N THR A 176 19.18 -34.59 -2.88
CA THR A 176 20.57 -34.69 -2.39
C THR A 176 20.88 -33.68 -1.28
N LYS A 177 20.04 -32.64 -1.16
CA LYS A 177 20.11 -31.62 -0.11
C LYS A 177 19.11 -31.88 1.02
N ALA A 178 18.22 -32.86 0.91
CA ALA A 178 17.21 -33.11 1.93
C ALA A 178 17.88 -33.50 3.25
N VAL A 179 17.40 -32.93 4.35
CA VAL A 179 17.96 -33.16 5.69
C VAL A 179 16.89 -33.59 6.68
N ARG A 180 17.36 -34.19 7.76
CA ARG A 180 16.56 -34.45 8.96
C ARG A 180 17.00 -33.49 10.06
N GLU A 181 16.10 -32.61 10.47
CA GLU A 181 16.31 -31.71 11.59
C GLU A 181 15.01 -31.54 12.36
N TYR A 182 15.05 -31.78 13.67
CA TYR A 182 13.93 -31.50 14.56
C TYR A 182 14.26 -30.23 15.32
N GLY A 183 13.60 -29.13 14.96
CA GLY A 183 13.87 -27.85 15.60
C GLY A 183 13.44 -27.82 17.07
N ARG A 184 13.84 -26.77 17.78
CA ARG A 184 13.62 -26.63 19.22
C ARG A 184 13.19 -25.22 19.60
N GLY A 185 12.37 -25.09 20.64
CA GLY A 185 11.84 -23.81 21.10
C GLY A 185 10.43 -23.56 20.61
N SER A 186 10.03 -22.30 20.54
CA SER A 186 8.67 -21.88 20.15
C SER A 186 8.68 -20.47 19.56
N GLY A 187 7.72 -20.16 18.69
CA GLY A 187 7.61 -18.88 18.01
C GLY A 187 8.17 -18.92 16.58
N PRO A 188 8.47 -17.74 15.99
CA PRO A 188 9.05 -17.67 14.64
C PRO A 188 10.32 -18.50 14.52
N MET A 189 10.52 -19.10 13.35
CA MET A 189 11.70 -19.92 13.07
C MET A 189 12.95 -19.05 12.92
N THR A 190 14.08 -19.58 13.39
CA THR A 190 15.38 -18.90 13.30
C THR A 190 16.51 -19.86 12.98
N ARG A 191 17.43 -19.42 12.12
CA ARG A 191 18.68 -20.12 11.81
C ARG A 191 19.85 -19.73 12.70
N ARG A 192 19.65 -18.77 13.62
CA ARG A 192 20.68 -18.22 14.50
C ARG A 192 20.75 -18.99 15.82
N PRO A 193 21.86 -19.68 16.14
CA PRO A 193 21.99 -20.38 17.41
C PRO A 193 21.82 -19.42 18.59
N GLY A 194 21.00 -19.80 19.57
CA GLY A 194 20.78 -19.03 20.80
C GLY A 194 19.84 -17.82 20.66
N ALA A 195 19.32 -17.53 19.47
CA ALA A 195 18.29 -16.52 19.30
C ALA A 195 16.93 -16.99 19.86
N THR A 196 16.07 -16.04 20.24
CA THR A 196 14.69 -16.32 20.65
C THR A 196 13.88 -16.80 19.44
N GLY A 197 13.18 -17.93 19.57
CA GLY A 197 12.33 -18.49 18.53
C GLY A 197 12.38 -20.00 18.47
N PHE A 198 11.85 -20.56 17.39
CA PHE A 198 11.98 -21.97 17.04
C PHE A 198 13.25 -22.18 16.21
N TYR A 199 14.31 -22.69 16.81
CA TYR A 199 15.59 -22.84 16.13
C TYR A 199 15.59 -24.04 15.18
N SER A 200 15.96 -23.78 13.91
CA SER A 200 16.34 -24.78 12.91
C SER A 200 17.46 -24.21 12.02
N ALA A 201 18.63 -24.86 11.99
CA ALA A 201 19.77 -24.41 11.23
C ALA A 201 19.53 -24.50 9.72
N SER A 202 18.93 -25.59 9.27
CA SER A 202 18.59 -25.83 7.87
C SER A 202 17.30 -25.15 7.44
N GLY A 203 16.44 -24.79 8.40
CA GLY A 203 15.08 -24.36 8.17
C GLY A 203 14.06 -25.51 8.07
N VAL A 204 14.52 -26.76 8.02
CA VAL A 204 13.65 -27.94 8.13
C VAL A 204 13.23 -28.18 9.57
N SER A 205 11.98 -28.59 9.77
CA SER A 205 11.49 -29.16 11.02
C SER A 205 10.72 -30.45 10.75
N GLY A 206 11.45 -31.57 10.73
CA GLY A 206 10.98 -32.90 10.36
C GLY A 206 12.08 -33.72 9.68
N ASP A 207 11.67 -34.76 8.95
CA ASP A 207 12.58 -35.63 8.21
C ASP A 207 12.25 -35.62 6.71
N ALA A 208 12.81 -34.66 5.98
CA ALA A 208 12.61 -34.57 4.53
C ALA A 208 13.21 -35.77 3.77
N THR A 209 14.14 -36.52 4.38
CA THR A 209 14.82 -37.65 3.71
C THR A 209 13.89 -38.86 3.50
N LEU A 210 12.77 -38.91 4.22
CA LEU A 210 11.77 -39.96 4.11
C LEU A 210 10.70 -39.66 3.05
N ALA A 211 10.78 -38.49 2.40
CA ALA A 211 9.81 -38.06 1.42
C ALA A 211 9.85 -38.94 0.17
N THR A 212 8.68 -39.32 -0.34
CA THR A 212 8.57 -40.08 -1.59
C THR A 212 7.46 -39.53 -2.46
N ARG A 213 7.56 -39.79 -3.77
CA ARG A 213 6.55 -39.39 -4.72
C ARG A 213 5.20 -40.07 -4.47
N GLU A 214 5.21 -41.30 -3.98
CA GLU A 214 4.00 -42.09 -3.68
C GLU A 214 3.23 -41.48 -2.51
N LYS A 215 3.93 -41.08 -1.44
CA LYS A 215 3.35 -40.31 -0.33
C LYS A 215 2.77 -38.99 -0.85
N GLY A 216 3.53 -38.32 -1.72
CA GLY A 216 3.14 -37.08 -2.36
C GLY A 216 1.82 -37.21 -3.13
N ARG A 217 1.69 -38.27 -3.92
CA ARG A 217 0.44 -38.57 -4.66
C ARG A 217 -0.73 -38.73 -3.70
N ALA A 218 -0.59 -39.56 -2.67
CA ALA A 218 -1.68 -39.78 -1.72
C ALA A 218 -2.11 -38.48 -1.01
N LEU A 219 -1.13 -37.67 -0.60
CA LEU A 219 -1.34 -36.37 0.03
C LEU A 219 -2.03 -35.37 -0.90
N VAL A 220 -1.52 -35.21 -2.12
CA VAL A 220 -2.04 -34.20 -3.03
C VAL A 220 -3.43 -34.59 -3.53
N GLU A 221 -3.68 -35.85 -3.86
CA GLU A 221 -5.02 -36.31 -4.26
C GLU A 221 -6.03 -36.18 -3.10
N GLY A 222 -5.63 -36.52 -1.88
CA GLY A 222 -6.46 -36.33 -0.70
C GLY A 222 -6.79 -34.86 -0.45
N LEU A 223 -5.80 -33.96 -0.64
CA LEU A 223 -5.99 -32.52 -0.49
C LEU A 223 -6.88 -31.93 -1.60
N VAL A 224 -6.76 -32.41 -2.85
CA VAL A 224 -7.67 -32.03 -3.93
C VAL A 224 -9.10 -32.37 -3.56
N GLN A 225 -9.36 -33.60 -3.08
CA GLN A 225 -10.70 -34.00 -2.67
C GLN A 225 -11.22 -33.15 -1.51
N TYR A 226 -10.38 -32.91 -0.50
CA TYR A 226 -10.72 -32.06 0.65
C TYR A 226 -11.15 -30.66 0.19
N VAL A 227 -10.38 -30.04 -0.70
CA VAL A 227 -10.67 -28.70 -1.22
C VAL A 227 -11.96 -28.67 -2.03
N ILE A 228 -12.23 -29.68 -2.85
CA ILE A 228 -13.49 -29.80 -3.59
C ILE A 228 -14.67 -29.89 -2.62
N ASP A 229 -14.57 -30.74 -1.60
CA ASP A 229 -15.64 -30.90 -0.61
C ASP A 229 -15.92 -29.59 0.14
N ASP A 230 -14.87 -28.85 0.50
CA ASP A 230 -15.03 -27.54 1.16
C ASP A 230 -15.61 -26.47 0.23
N ILE A 231 -15.25 -26.47 -1.06
CA ILE A 231 -15.87 -25.60 -2.07
C ILE A 231 -17.37 -25.89 -2.19
N GLU A 232 -17.76 -27.17 -2.21
CA GLU A 232 -19.18 -27.54 -2.31
C GLU A 232 -19.94 -27.21 -1.02
N LYS A 233 -19.32 -27.28 0.16
CA LYS A 233 -19.90 -26.74 1.40
C LYS A 233 -20.14 -25.23 1.30
N VAL A 234 -19.16 -24.47 0.79
CA VAL A 234 -19.32 -23.02 0.58
C VAL A 234 -20.43 -22.73 -0.43
N ARG A 235 -20.53 -23.53 -1.50
CA ARG A 235 -21.59 -23.42 -2.51
C ARG A 235 -22.97 -23.60 -1.90
N ALA A 236 -23.15 -24.64 -1.09
CA ALA A 236 -24.43 -25.00 -0.48
C ALA A 236 -24.80 -24.11 0.73
N ALA A 237 -23.81 -23.50 1.38
CA ALA A 237 -24.05 -22.69 2.57
C ALA A 237 -24.94 -21.46 2.27
N PRO A 238 -25.82 -21.09 3.21
CA PRO A 238 -26.57 -19.85 3.11
C PRO A 238 -25.62 -18.65 3.17
N LEU A 239 -25.92 -17.61 2.40
CA LEU A 239 -25.16 -16.37 2.50
C LEU A 239 -25.40 -15.71 3.87
N PRO A 240 -24.37 -15.12 4.49
CA PRO A 240 -24.53 -14.37 5.73
C PRO A 240 -25.56 -13.24 5.54
N GLY A 241 -26.37 -13.00 6.58
CA GLY A 241 -27.18 -11.79 6.64
C GLY A 241 -26.28 -10.56 6.71
N VAL A 242 -26.60 -9.52 5.96
CA VAL A 242 -25.90 -8.24 6.05
C VAL A 242 -26.21 -7.65 7.43
N GLN A 243 -25.22 -7.58 8.31
CA GLN A 243 -25.36 -6.83 9.54
C GLN A 243 -25.07 -5.36 9.24
N ALA A 244 -25.93 -4.46 9.76
CA ALA A 244 -25.62 -3.03 9.76
C ALA A 244 -24.39 -2.82 10.66
N SER A 245 -23.20 -2.88 10.07
CA SER A 245 -21.96 -2.59 10.79
C SER A 245 -21.95 -1.11 11.17
N ALA A 246 -21.58 -0.81 12.42
CA ALA A 246 -21.11 0.51 12.81
C ALA A 246 -19.99 0.94 11.85
N PRO A 247 -19.84 2.23 11.51
CA PRO A 247 -18.99 2.66 10.41
C PRO A 247 -17.58 2.12 10.62
N ALA A 248 -17.25 1.16 9.76
CA ALA A 248 -15.90 0.69 9.53
C ALA A 248 -14.92 1.86 9.53
N PHE A 249 -13.82 1.73 10.27
CA PHE A 249 -12.61 2.49 9.98
C PHE A 249 -12.39 2.43 8.46
N ARG A 250 -12.59 3.58 7.80
CA ARG A 250 -12.26 3.80 6.41
C ARG A 250 -10.74 3.94 6.33
N ASP A 251 -10.03 2.83 6.25
CA ASP A 251 -8.77 2.85 5.52
C ASP A 251 -9.13 2.97 4.05
N ALA A 252 -9.08 4.22 3.58
CA ALA A 252 -9.41 4.57 2.22
C ALA A 252 -8.21 4.30 1.32
N ILE A 253 -8.33 3.32 0.42
CA ILE A 253 -7.89 3.56 -0.96
C ILE A 253 -8.73 4.75 -1.44
N PRO A 254 -8.15 5.86 -1.93
CA PRO A 254 -8.96 6.99 -2.36
C PRO A 254 -9.74 6.59 -3.63
N GLU A 255 -11.02 6.26 -3.49
CA GLU A 255 -11.93 6.28 -4.62
C GLU A 255 -12.09 7.74 -5.09
N VAL A 256 -11.97 7.90 -6.42
CA VAL A 256 -12.44 9.06 -7.18
C VAL A 256 -13.87 9.34 -6.74
N ARG A 257 -14.08 10.43 -6.00
CA ARG A 257 -15.42 10.86 -5.58
C ARG A 257 -16.26 11.14 -6.84
N PRO A 258 -17.44 10.52 -7.03
CA PRO A 258 -18.48 11.19 -7.81
C PRO A 258 -18.75 12.51 -7.08
N SER A 259 -18.98 13.59 -7.83
CA SER A 259 -19.12 14.92 -7.25
C SER A 259 -20.17 14.90 -6.14
N VAL A 260 -19.73 14.88 -4.88
CA VAL A 260 -20.58 15.28 -3.77
C VAL A 260 -20.92 16.71 -4.10
N ALA A 261 -22.21 16.99 -4.30
CA ALA A 261 -22.70 18.36 -4.42
C ALA A 261 -21.99 19.17 -3.33
N MET A 262 -21.23 20.18 -3.75
CA MET A 262 -20.47 21.05 -2.87
C MET A 262 -21.41 21.57 -1.78
N THR A 263 -21.41 20.92 -0.61
CA THR A 263 -21.97 21.52 0.59
C THR A 263 -20.89 22.45 1.12
N ASP A 264 -20.88 23.69 0.61
CA ASP A 264 -20.28 24.91 1.15
C ASP A 264 -19.08 24.75 2.11
N GLY A 265 -18.08 23.95 1.73
CA GLY A 265 -16.79 23.84 2.42
C GLY A 265 -15.83 24.96 2.05
N GLY A 266 -16.37 26.14 1.74
CA GLY A 266 -15.58 27.32 1.36
C GLY A 266 -14.87 27.94 2.56
N CYS A 267 -13.78 28.66 2.30
CA CYS A 267 -13.18 29.52 3.30
C CYS A 267 -14.24 30.50 3.79
N THR A 268 -14.36 30.71 5.11
CA THR A 268 -15.14 31.85 5.58
C THR A 268 -14.47 33.14 5.12
N PRO A 269 -15.19 34.27 5.01
CA PRO A 269 -14.56 35.57 4.75
C PRO A 269 -13.45 35.93 5.77
N GLN A 270 -13.51 35.37 6.98
CA GLN A 270 -12.45 35.52 7.98
C GLN A 270 -11.20 34.72 7.62
N ASP A 271 -11.37 33.52 7.07
CA ASP A 271 -10.26 32.68 6.62
C ASP A 271 -9.55 33.27 5.41
N ASP A 272 -10.32 33.73 4.43
CA ASP A 272 -9.76 34.43 3.26
C ASP A 272 -8.91 35.63 3.71
N ARG A 273 -9.41 36.48 4.62
CA ARG A 273 -8.63 37.59 5.20
C ARG A 273 -7.38 37.13 5.96
N ALA A 274 -7.50 36.09 6.78
CA ALA A 274 -6.39 35.58 7.57
C ALA A 274 -5.27 35.01 6.68
N ILE A 275 -5.65 34.29 5.62
CA ILE A 275 -4.72 33.75 4.63
C ILE A 275 -4.06 34.89 3.85
N ARG A 276 -4.81 35.87 3.32
CA ARG A 276 -4.24 37.02 2.60
C ARG A 276 -3.25 37.81 3.46
N ALA A 277 -3.48 37.89 4.76
CA ALA A 277 -2.60 38.59 5.69
C ALA A 277 -1.20 37.94 5.84
N ILE A 278 -1.01 36.70 5.41
CA ILE A 278 0.30 36.03 5.40
C ILE A 278 1.29 36.80 4.52
N GLY A 279 0.86 37.30 3.36
CA GLY A 279 1.71 38.05 2.42
C GLY A 279 2.34 39.31 3.05
N PRO A 280 1.53 40.25 3.57
CA PRO A 280 2.04 41.42 4.27
C PRO A 280 2.89 41.09 5.51
N ARG A 281 2.53 40.05 6.28
CA ARG A 281 3.33 39.59 7.43
C ARG A 281 4.71 39.09 6.99
N PHE A 282 4.77 38.32 5.91
CA PHE A 282 6.02 37.84 5.34
C PHE A 282 6.88 39.02 4.85
N GLY A 283 6.32 39.94 4.07
CA GLY A 283 7.06 41.08 3.54
C GLY A 283 7.59 42.00 4.64
N ALA A 284 6.79 42.27 5.68
CA ALA A 284 7.24 43.05 6.83
C ALA A 284 8.38 42.34 7.59
N ALA A 285 8.25 41.03 7.83
CA ALA A 285 9.30 40.25 8.49
C ALA A 285 10.59 40.21 7.66
N TRP A 286 10.49 40.14 6.32
CA TRP A 286 11.63 40.21 5.42
C TRP A 286 12.34 41.56 5.47
N SER A 287 11.60 42.67 5.32
CA SER A 287 12.18 44.01 5.35
C SER A 287 12.84 44.34 6.68
N GLN A 288 12.37 43.73 7.78
CA GLN A 288 12.99 43.83 9.10
C GLN A 288 14.08 42.78 9.37
N MET A 289 14.36 41.90 8.40
CA MET A 289 15.32 40.80 8.53
C MET A 289 15.05 39.86 9.71
N ARG A 290 13.78 39.65 10.04
CA ARG A 290 13.32 38.84 11.18
C ARG A 290 13.06 37.40 10.76
N ALA A 291 14.12 36.60 10.71
CA ALA A 291 14.05 35.17 10.38
C ALA A 291 13.03 34.39 11.24
N ASP A 292 12.94 34.69 12.54
CA ASP A 292 11.99 34.01 13.43
C ASP A 292 10.53 34.28 13.07
N LEU A 293 10.22 35.51 12.63
CA LEU A 293 8.87 35.89 12.22
C LEU A 293 8.51 35.24 10.89
N ILE A 294 9.44 35.14 9.94
CA ILE A 294 9.23 34.38 8.70
C ILE A 294 8.97 32.93 9.02
N ALA A 295 9.81 32.31 9.85
CA ALA A 295 9.65 30.92 10.25
C ALA A 295 8.32 30.66 10.97
N SER A 296 7.83 31.59 11.78
CA SER A 296 6.53 31.48 12.48
C SER A 296 5.32 31.40 11.55
N LEU A 297 5.48 31.70 10.27
CA LEU A 297 4.42 31.53 9.27
C LEU A 297 4.29 30.07 8.81
N PHE A 298 5.32 29.24 9.01
CA PHE A 298 5.35 27.85 8.56
C PHE A 298 4.89 26.90 9.66
N ALA A 299 4.28 25.78 9.31
CA ALA A 299 4.08 24.65 10.22
C ALA A 299 5.43 24.06 10.65
N GLU A 300 5.46 23.28 11.74
CA GLU A 300 6.69 22.63 12.24
C GLU A 300 7.35 21.76 11.15
N SER A 301 6.53 20.97 10.44
CA SER A 301 6.91 20.15 9.28
C SER A 301 6.95 20.90 7.95
N GLY A 302 6.63 22.20 7.94
CA GLY A 302 6.43 22.96 6.72
C GLY A 302 7.70 23.05 5.88
N ASP A 303 7.55 23.05 4.55
CA ASP A 303 8.69 23.11 3.63
C ASP A 303 8.59 24.22 2.58
N MET A 304 9.75 24.63 2.06
CA MET A 304 9.87 25.60 0.97
C MET A 304 10.68 24.96 -0.17
N ARG A 305 10.10 24.92 -1.37
CA ARG A 305 10.80 24.49 -2.58
C ARG A 305 11.15 25.71 -3.42
N HIS A 306 12.43 25.82 -3.72
CA HIS A 306 13.01 26.88 -4.52
C HIS A 306 12.96 26.55 -6.03
N PRO A 307 13.00 27.56 -6.91
CA PRO A 307 12.99 27.40 -8.36
C PRO A 307 14.13 26.54 -8.92
N ASP A 308 15.27 26.48 -8.23
CA ASP A 308 16.43 25.65 -8.57
C ASP A 308 16.26 24.17 -8.17
N GLY A 309 15.13 23.81 -7.56
CA GLY A 309 14.82 22.46 -7.11
C GLY A 309 15.27 22.16 -5.68
N ALA A 310 15.99 23.06 -5.01
CA ALA A 310 16.35 22.90 -3.61
C ALA A 310 15.10 22.93 -2.71
N ILE A 311 15.16 22.21 -1.59
CA ILE A 311 14.05 22.11 -0.64
C ILE A 311 14.59 22.32 0.77
N GLU A 312 13.99 23.27 1.47
CA GLU A 312 14.17 23.45 2.91
C GLU A 312 13.02 22.76 3.64
N ARG A 313 13.32 21.79 4.50
CA ARG A 313 12.30 21.00 5.21
C ARG A 313 12.30 21.32 6.69
N GLY A 314 11.16 21.79 7.18
CA GLY A 314 10.94 22.09 8.59
C GLY A 314 11.19 23.55 8.94
N ARG A 315 10.37 24.03 9.87
CA ARG A 315 10.37 25.42 10.38
C ARG A 315 11.76 25.88 10.85
N ASP A 316 12.51 25.00 11.49
CA ASP A 316 13.82 25.32 12.06
C ASP A 316 14.90 25.49 10.98
N ILE A 317 14.89 24.65 9.93
CA ILE A 317 15.79 24.79 8.79
C ILE A 317 15.50 26.10 8.06
N ILE A 318 14.22 26.38 7.82
CA ILE A 318 13.73 27.64 7.24
C ILE A 318 14.23 28.86 8.03
N ARG A 319 14.17 28.79 9.37
CA ARG A 319 14.65 29.86 10.25
C ARG A 319 16.15 30.06 10.10
N GLU A 320 16.93 28.99 10.19
CA GLU A 320 18.39 29.07 10.17
C GLU A 320 18.90 29.56 8.82
N ASN A 321 18.33 29.05 7.72
CA ASN A 321 18.67 29.52 6.38
C ASN A 321 18.38 31.00 6.20
N ARG A 322 17.28 31.52 6.79
CA ARG A 322 16.96 32.96 6.76
C ARG A 322 17.92 33.78 7.62
N ARG A 323 18.34 33.27 8.79
CA ARG A 323 19.35 33.92 9.62
C ARG A 323 20.64 34.09 8.84
N GLU A 324 21.12 33.00 8.24
CA GLU A 324 22.32 33.01 7.40
C GLU A 324 22.16 33.95 6.19
N LEU A 325 21.03 33.86 5.47
CA LEU A 325 20.76 34.71 4.31
C LEU A 325 20.80 36.20 4.65
N PHE A 326 20.24 36.59 5.79
CA PHE A 326 20.20 37.99 6.22
C PHE A 326 21.53 38.52 6.76
N THR A 327 22.55 37.67 6.97
CA THR A 327 23.93 38.14 7.22
C THR A 327 24.59 38.66 5.95
N ARG A 328 24.12 38.22 4.76
CA ARG A 328 24.76 38.56 3.48
C ARG A 328 24.45 39.99 3.09
N HIS A 329 25.50 40.73 2.74
CA HIS A 329 25.40 42.14 2.37
C HIS A 329 24.43 42.39 1.20
N GLU A 330 24.38 41.46 0.25
CA GLU A 330 23.50 41.53 -0.92
C GLU A 330 21.99 41.56 -0.59
N TYR A 331 21.57 41.08 0.58
CA TYR A 331 20.15 41.11 0.99
C TYR A 331 19.80 42.32 1.86
N ARG A 332 20.78 43.16 2.24
CA ARG A 332 20.55 44.36 3.03
C ARG A 332 19.69 45.37 2.27
N GLY A 333 18.57 45.76 2.87
CA GLY A 333 17.60 46.67 2.24
C GLY A 333 16.76 46.04 1.13
N SER A 334 16.87 44.72 0.91
CA SER A 334 16.03 44.01 -0.04
C SER A 334 14.57 43.99 0.43
N VAL A 335 13.64 43.95 -0.53
CA VAL A 335 12.22 43.82 -0.25
C VAL A 335 11.69 42.59 -0.95
N HIS A 336 11.03 41.71 -0.20
CA HIS A 336 10.40 40.52 -0.73
C HIS A 336 8.90 40.56 -0.45
N ALA A 337 8.14 40.99 -1.45
CA ALA A 337 6.69 41.10 -1.36
C ALA A 337 6.02 39.78 -1.77
N LEU A 338 4.94 39.43 -1.09
CA LEU A 338 4.07 38.29 -1.39
C LEU A 338 2.62 38.78 -1.39
N SER A 339 1.87 38.47 -2.45
CA SER A 339 0.44 38.76 -2.58
C SER A 339 -0.32 37.49 -2.94
N LEU A 340 -1.24 37.07 -2.07
CA LEU A 340 -2.09 35.89 -2.26
C LEU A 340 -3.47 36.33 -2.80
N ASN A 341 -3.83 35.85 -3.98
CA ASN A 341 -4.94 36.38 -4.76
C ASN A 341 -6.07 35.35 -4.94
N ASP A 342 -5.73 34.12 -5.32
CA ASP A 342 -6.71 33.05 -5.53
C ASP A 342 -6.63 32.06 -4.37
N ILE A 343 -7.68 32.01 -3.56
CA ILE A 343 -7.74 31.19 -2.35
C ILE A 343 -8.87 30.20 -2.49
N ARG A 344 -8.53 28.93 -2.34
CA ARG A 344 -9.47 27.82 -2.40
C ARG A 344 -9.31 26.94 -1.16
N CYS A 345 -10.28 27.00 -0.25
CA CYS A 345 -10.38 25.98 0.79
C CYS A 345 -10.75 24.65 0.14
N VAL A 346 -9.89 23.65 0.33
CA VAL A 346 -10.10 22.28 -0.13
C VAL A 346 -10.69 21.41 0.99
N ALA A 347 -10.55 21.86 2.24
CA ALA A 347 -11.21 21.35 3.43
C ALA A 347 -11.39 22.49 4.45
N HIS A 348 -12.12 22.22 5.56
CA HIS A 348 -12.35 23.20 6.64
C HIS A 348 -11.06 23.73 7.31
N ASP A 349 -10.00 22.94 7.28
CA ASP A 349 -8.70 23.18 7.89
C ASP A 349 -7.56 23.19 6.87
N VAL A 350 -7.84 23.11 5.56
CA VAL A 350 -6.82 23.12 4.50
C VAL A 350 -7.22 24.06 3.37
N ALA A 351 -6.31 24.96 3.01
CA ALA A 351 -6.49 25.90 1.92
C ALA A 351 -5.31 25.90 0.95
N LEU A 352 -5.63 26.10 -0.32
CA LEU A 352 -4.67 26.43 -1.37
C LEU A 352 -4.71 27.94 -1.60
N ALA A 353 -3.56 28.59 -1.67
CA ALA A 353 -3.46 30.01 -1.97
C ALA A 353 -2.42 30.25 -3.05
N ASP A 354 -2.87 30.72 -4.22
CA ASP A 354 -2.01 31.11 -5.32
C ASP A 354 -1.79 32.63 -5.31
N GLY A 355 -0.56 33.01 -5.61
CA GLY A 355 -0.12 34.39 -5.49
C GLY A 355 1.06 34.75 -6.38
N LYS A 356 1.38 36.04 -6.37
CA LYS A 356 2.61 36.58 -6.96
C LYS A 356 3.60 36.93 -5.86
N TRP A 357 4.86 36.71 -6.13
CA TRP A 357 5.95 37.20 -5.28
C TRP A 357 6.89 38.09 -6.10
N GLU A 358 7.56 38.99 -5.40
CA GLU A 358 8.59 39.86 -5.95
C GLU A 358 9.75 39.97 -4.96
N LEU A 359 10.98 39.89 -5.42
CA LEU A 359 12.20 40.20 -4.68
C LEU A 359 12.98 41.28 -5.43
N ARG A 360 13.12 42.44 -4.82
CA ARG A 360 13.82 43.61 -5.38
C ARG A 360 14.90 44.13 -4.44
N ASN A 361 15.74 45.00 -4.97
CA ASN A 361 16.85 45.66 -4.27
C ASN A 361 17.90 44.67 -3.72
N VAL A 362 18.06 43.50 -4.34
CA VAL A 362 19.14 42.55 -4.03
C VAL A 362 20.44 43.02 -4.70
N GLY A 363 21.52 43.11 -3.94
CA GLY A 363 22.84 43.60 -4.37
C GLY A 363 23.19 45.02 -3.91
N GLY A 364 22.34 45.69 -3.12
CA GLY A 364 22.55 47.07 -2.66
C GLY A 364 22.20 48.15 -3.70
N GLU A 365 22.26 49.44 -3.32
CA GLU A 365 21.76 50.57 -4.13
C GLU A 365 22.42 50.68 -5.52
N GLN A 366 23.71 50.36 -5.65
CA GLN A 366 24.44 50.46 -6.94
C GLN A 366 24.06 49.36 -7.96
N LEU A 367 23.65 48.17 -7.51
CA LEU A 367 23.23 47.05 -8.38
C LEU A 367 21.70 46.97 -8.54
N ALA A 368 20.94 47.57 -7.62
CA ALA A 368 19.48 47.60 -7.67
C ALA A 368 18.93 48.44 -8.84
N ALA A 369 19.63 49.49 -9.27
CA ALA A 369 19.19 50.36 -10.36
C ALA A 369 19.22 49.69 -11.75
N THR A 370 20.01 48.63 -11.91
CA THR A 370 20.23 47.96 -13.22
C THR A 370 19.61 46.56 -13.30
N ARG A 371 19.33 45.92 -12.15
CA ARG A 371 18.77 44.56 -12.09
C ARG A 371 17.26 44.61 -11.87
N ARG A 372 16.50 44.00 -12.77
CA ARG A 372 15.04 43.87 -12.62
C ARG A 372 14.70 43.05 -11.36
N PRO A 373 13.56 43.32 -10.71
CA PRO A 373 13.05 42.47 -9.65
C PRO A 373 12.93 41.03 -10.13
N TYR A 374 13.23 40.09 -9.24
CA TYR A 374 12.82 38.71 -9.44
C TYR A 374 11.34 38.62 -9.13
N THR A 375 10.54 38.19 -10.09
CA THR A 375 9.11 37.98 -9.91
C THR A 375 8.76 36.54 -10.24
N GLY A 376 7.63 36.08 -9.73
CA GLY A 376 7.05 34.83 -10.20
C GLY A 376 5.77 34.48 -9.46
N TRP A 377 5.32 33.27 -9.71
CA TRP A 377 4.13 32.71 -9.08
C TRP A 377 4.51 31.87 -7.88
N CYS A 378 3.60 31.79 -6.92
CA CYS A 378 3.71 30.87 -5.82
C CYS A 378 2.37 30.21 -5.52
N THR A 379 2.45 28.99 -5.02
CA THR A 379 1.33 28.21 -4.50
C THR A 379 1.68 27.82 -3.08
N LEU A 380 0.81 28.18 -2.15
CA LEU A 380 0.91 27.83 -0.74
C LEU A 380 -0.15 26.79 -0.40
N ILE A 381 0.27 25.74 0.28
CA ILE A 381 -0.64 24.84 1.00
C ILE A 381 -0.63 25.26 2.45
N LEU A 382 -1.82 25.59 2.95
CA LEU A 382 -2.04 26.16 4.27
C LEU A 382 -2.87 25.20 5.10
N ARG A 383 -2.50 25.03 6.36
CA ARG A 383 -3.26 24.26 7.33
C ARG A 383 -3.67 25.12 8.50
N ARG A 384 -4.90 24.96 8.98
CA ARG A 384 -5.40 25.64 10.16
C ARG A 384 -4.98 24.87 11.41
N VAL A 385 -4.30 25.55 12.33
CA VAL A 385 -4.00 25.04 13.67
C VAL A 385 -4.59 26.02 14.68
N GLY A 386 -5.66 25.61 15.35
CA GLY A 386 -6.46 26.50 16.19
C GLY A 386 -7.09 27.65 15.37
N GLN A 387 -6.71 28.89 15.67
CA GLN A 387 -7.18 30.10 14.98
C GLN A 387 -6.18 30.64 13.94
N GLN A 388 -5.06 29.95 13.72
CA GLN A 388 -4.00 30.41 12.82
C GLN A 388 -3.91 29.52 11.59
N TRP A 389 -3.57 30.14 10.46
CA TRP A 389 -3.22 29.46 9.23
C TRP A 389 -1.70 29.43 9.10
N GLU A 390 -1.14 28.24 9.01
CA GLU A 390 0.30 27.99 8.88
C GLU A 390 0.61 27.40 7.49
N ILE A 391 1.80 27.69 6.98
CA ILE A 391 2.28 27.22 5.67
C ILE A 391 2.88 25.82 5.85
N GLU A 392 2.21 24.81 5.27
CA GLU A 392 2.72 23.43 5.20
C GLU A 392 3.62 23.23 3.99
N ALA A 393 3.32 23.91 2.88
CA ALA A 393 4.16 23.88 1.69
C ALA A 393 4.14 25.22 0.97
N TRP A 394 5.32 25.76 0.68
CA TRP A 394 5.49 26.88 -0.24
C TRP A 394 6.21 26.39 -1.49
N ARG A 395 5.59 26.57 -2.65
CA ARG A 395 6.19 26.32 -3.97
C ARG A 395 6.21 27.60 -4.74
N TYR A 396 7.34 27.99 -5.30
CA TYR A 396 7.39 29.20 -6.12
C TYR A 396 8.28 29.03 -7.35
N THR A 397 7.88 29.71 -8.41
CA THR A 397 8.56 29.78 -9.71
C THR A 397 9.16 31.16 -9.90
N VAL A 398 10.09 31.31 -10.84
CA VAL A 398 10.56 32.61 -11.31
C VAL A 398 10.03 32.81 -12.72
N ASP A 399 9.51 34.00 -13.01
CA ASP A 399 9.11 34.36 -14.36
C ASP A 399 10.31 34.22 -15.31
N PRO A 400 10.09 33.71 -16.53
CA PRO A 400 11.18 33.57 -17.48
C PRO A 400 11.79 34.95 -17.79
N PRO A 401 13.08 35.00 -18.16
CA PRO A 401 13.72 36.25 -18.58
C PRO A 401 12.92 36.96 -19.69
N PRO A 402 12.95 38.29 -19.75
CA PRO A 402 12.39 39.03 -20.87
C PRO A 402 12.97 38.50 -22.19
N ASN A 403 12.13 38.34 -23.21
CA ASN A 403 12.46 37.78 -24.54
C ASN A 403 12.62 36.25 -24.59
N THR A 404 12.21 35.51 -23.56
CA THR A 404 12.02 34.07 -23.69
C THR A 404 10.68 33.80 -24.38
N SER A 405 10.68 33.14 -25.53
CA SER A 405 9.43 32.71 -26.18
C SER A 405 8.64 31.84 -25.21
N ALA A 406 7.38 32.21 -24.94
CA ALA A 406 6.51 31.40 -24.10
C ALA A 406 6.41 29.99 -24.69
N PRO A 407 6.57 28.92 -23.89
CA PRO A 407 6.38 27.57 -24.38
C PRO A 407 4.95 27.43 -24.96
N PRO A 408 4.75 26.64 -26.02
CA PRO A 408 3.46 26.54 -26.69
C PRO A 408 2.39 26.09 -25.69
N THR A 409 1.46 26.99 -25.35
CA THR A 409 0.31 26.66 -24.51
C THR A 409 -0.87 26.42 -25.43
N ILE A 410 -1.13 25.15 -25.77
CA ILE A 410 -2.31 24.78 -26.56
C ILE A 410 -3.56 24.92 -25.68
N LEU A 411 -4.34 25.96 -26.02
CA LEU A 411 -5.67 26.41 -25.61
C LEU A 411 -5.89 27.02 -24.21
N LYS A 412 -6.14 28.35 -24.24
CA LYS A 412 -6.86 29.14 -23.21
C LYS A 412 -8.41 28.98 -23.29
N ARG A 413 -8.84 27.88 -23.95
CA ARG A 413 -10.08 27.05 -23.86
C ARG A 413 -11.30 27.33 -24.76
N PRO A 414 -11.86 26.27 -25.37
CA PRO A 414 -13.31 26.11 -25.53
C PRO A 414 -13.90 25.46 -24.24
N GLY A 415 -14.87 26.14 -23.59
CA GLY A 415 -15.56 25.64 -22.37
C GLY A 415 -15.04 26.14 -21.01
N TRP A 416 -14.59 27.40 -20.90
CA TRP A 416 -13.97 27.96 -19.67
C TRP A 416 -14.98 28.46 -18.61
N PRO A 417 -14.96 27.99 -17.33
CA PRO A 417 -15.74 28.61 -16.25
C PRO A 417 -14.90 29.38 -15.20
N GLY A 418 -13.60 29.65 -15.43
CA GLY A 418 -12.72 30.29 -14.43
C GLY A 418 -12.89 31.81 -14.32
N GLY A 419 -13.04 32.30 -13.09
CA GLY A 419 -13.47 33.65 -12.70
C GLY A 419 -12.48 34.80 -12.95
N PRO A 420 -12.89 36.04 -12.62
CA PRO A 420 -12.23 37.25 -13.09
C PRO A 420 -10.84 37.41 -12.48
N GLY A 421 -9.84 37.52 -13.36
CA GLY A 421 -8.48 37.89 -13.00
C GLY A 421 -8.40 39.32 -12.45
N GLY A 422 -7.33 39.57 -11.70
CA GLY A 422 -6.82 40.90 -11.39
C GLY A 422 -5.38 41.00 -11.87
N HIS A 423 -5.12 42.04 -12.64
CA HIS A 423 -3.90 42.39 -13.35
C HIS A 423 -2.61 42.33 -12.51
#